data_AF-A0A0X3XY24-F1
#
_entry.id   AF-A0A0X3XY24-F1
#
_cell.length_a   1.000
_cell.length_b   1.000
_cell.length_c   1.000
_cell.angle_alpha   90.00
_cell.angle_beta   90.00
_cell.angle_gamma   90.00
#
_symmetry.space_group_name_H-M   'P 1'
#
loop_
_entity.id
_entity.type
_entity.pdbx_description
1 polymer ?
#
loop_
_entity_poly.entity_id
_entity_poly.type
_entity_poly.pdbx_seq_one_letter_code
_entity_poly.pdbx_strand_id
1 'polypeptide(L)'
;MIGDDPALRSAYRLCRERTRREDPAEYALIQLVPAALRPACWALWAAANAIDDLADDRTATAGERAARTRRWIDALQRELTTGTSPDPVRRALVDTASRWRLDLTGLHDAMTEVAVDAHGRRFTDWSGWRAWGRGNLLPWFEQVRDLSDRAGVPVALRLDRQESYEWFLDGMRLTDILTDLSADLPQGDLLLPAEALDRCPGAEEDLAGLRWSPAVADLVAHLTELGRQWVTQPALTRGMHPGPATVVGAMADLLLAQLDAVDAAGPALLRARPRPALLTTARLLAPARARAALAWSLTPVQAPPARCVEPHLSSAPPRPLRRPAFRSPPPHPSGERPPQIPADRMPAHVAVIMDGNGRWAQRHGLPRHEGHRAGAAAVREVVHGALEIGLRHLTLYAFSTENWKRDPEETGAILDLLRQETRAYPFEDLDVRMRWHGRADSLPQDLVDLLDMRERSTRDRTGLTVTTCVNYGGRDEIARTAAALARQVRSGRLDPDLIGEKDFAEHLPRPDMPDVDLLWRTGNEQRTSNFLPWQAAYAELHFTPDHWPDVDRRDLWRAVVEYTRRQRRHGAAEPAPRAPATAPRDGA
;
A
#
# COMPACT_ATOMS: atom_id res chain seq x y z
N MET A 1 26.56 11.00 7.75
CA MET A 1 26.68 12.42 7.35
C MET A 1 25.67 12.68 6.24
N ILE A 2 24.78 13.66 6.44
CA ILE A 2 23.90 14.20 5.39
C ILE A 2 24.83 14.78 4.31
N GLY A 3 24.58 14.47 3.03
CA GLY A 3 25.50 14.76 1.91
C GLY A 3 25.92 16.24 1.79
N ASP A 4 26.84 16.52 0.86
CA ASP A 4 27.48 17.83 0.70
C ASP A 4 26.55 18.99 0.30
N ASP A 5 25.23 18.79 0.14
CA ASP A 5 24.25 19.83 -0.15
C ASP A 5 23.90 20.68 1.11
N PRO A 6 24.30 21.98 1.16
CA PRO A 6 23.97 22.88 2.26
C PRO A 6 22.46 23.12 2.44
N ALA A 7 21.69 23.10 1.36
CA ALA A 7 20.26 23.36 1.39
C ALA A 7 19.50 22.18 2.00
N LEU A 8 19.88 20.95 1.66
CA LEU A 8 19.34 19.75 2.29
C LEU A 8 19.67 19.69 3.80
N ARG A 9 20.89 20.07 4.21
CA ARG A 9 21.23 20.19 5.64
C ARG A 9 20.41 21.25 6.36
N SER A 10 20.08 22.35 5.67
CA SER A 10 19.19 23.37 6.21
C SER A 10 17.75 22.87 6.35
N ALA A 11 17.26 22.12 5.37
CA ALA A 11 15.95 21.50 5.38
C ALA A 11 15.76 20.55 6.59
N TYR A 12 16.67 19.61 6.80
CA TYR A 12 16.61 18.73 7.98
C TYR A 12 16.75 19.47 9.32
N ARG A 13 17.55 20.55 9.37
CA ARG A 13 17.65 21.40 10.57
C ARG A 13 16.32 22.09 10.86
N LEU A 14 15.66 22.62 9.83
CA LEU A 14 14.34 23.22 9.96
C LEU A 14 13.34 22.21 10.51
N CYS A 15 13.26 21.01 9.94
CA CYS A 15 12.37 19.96 10.44
C CYS A 15 12.63 19.66 11.93
N ARG A 16 13.90 19.52 12.31
CA ARG A 16 14.30 19.28 13.70
C ARG A 16 13.91 20.42 14.64
N GLU A 17 14.18 21.67 14.25
CA GLU A 17 13.87 22.87 15.05
C GLU A 17 12.37 23.06 15.21
N ARG A 18 11.62 22.80 14.14
CA ARG A 18 10.17 22.80 14.12
C ARG A 18 9.59 21.79 15.11
N THR A 19 9.98 20.51 14.99
CA THR A 19 9.55 19.47 15.95
C THR A 19 9.88 19.87 17.37
N ARG A 20 11.09 20.39 17.65
CA ARG A 20 11.49 20.79 19.00
C ARG A 20 10.62 21.90 19.60
N ARG A 21 10.17 22.84 18.77
CA ARG A 21 9.38 24.00 19.18
C ARG A 21 7.91 23.66 19.36
N GLU A 22 7.36 22.92 18.40
CA GLU A 22 5.92 22.60 18.32
C GLU A 22 5.57 21.42 19.22
N ASP A 23 6.39 20.37 19.23
CA ASP A 23 6.19 19.18 20.08
C ASP A 23 7.49 18.71 20.78
N PRO A 24 7.77 19.25 21.97
CA PRO A 24 8.93 18.84 22.77
C PRO A 24 8.89 17.36 23.20
N ALA A 25 7.72 16.74 23.31
CA ALA A 25 7.56 15.35 23.71
C ALA A 25 7.97 14.43 22.55
N GLU A 26 7.45 14.67 21.36
CA GLU A 26 7.83 13.95 20.16
C GLU A 26 9.32 14.15 19.81
N TYR A 27 9.82 15.38 19.94
CA TYR A 27 11.25 15.65 19.79
C TYR A 27 12.08 14.76 20.73
N ALA A 28 11.64 14.56 21.98
CA ALA A 28 12.33 13.71 22.93
C ALA A 28 12.22 12.22 22.61
N LEU A 29 11.09 11.76 22.04
CA LEU A 29 10.91 10.39 21.54
C LEU A 29 11.81 10.09 20.35
N ILE A 30 11.88 10.99 19.36
CA ILE A 30 12.78 10.85 18.21
C ILE A 30 14.25 10.81 18.66
N GLN A 31 14.61 11.44 19.78
CA GLN A 31 15.96 11.35 20.33
C GLN A 31 16.32 9.95 20.87
N LEU A 32 15.32 9.10 21.15
CA LEU A 32 15.51 7.69 21.52
C LEU A 32 15.79 6.80 20.29
N VAL A 33 15.48 7.26 19.08
CA VAL A 33 15.78 6.58 17.81
C VAL A 33 17.28 6.71 17.49
N PRO A 34 17.93 5.76 16.78
CA PRO A 34 19.36 5.85 16.48
C PRO A 34 19.65 7.07 15.61
N ALA A 35 20.81 7.68 15.82
CA ALA A 35 21.18 8.96 15.20
C ALA A 35 21.07 8.96 13.66
N ALA A 36 21.26 7.80 13.02
CA ALA A 36 21.12 7.62 11.58
C ALA A 36 19.69 7.85 11.05
N LEU A 37 18.67 7.55 11.86
CA LEU A 37 17.25 7.62 11.47
C LEU A 37 16.57 8.93 11.88
N ARG A 38 17.10 9.63 12.89
CA ARG A 38 16.45 10.86 13.41
C ARG A 38 16.14 11.92 12.34
N PRO A 39 17.03 12.21 11.36
CA PRO A 39 16.70 13.15 10.29
C PRO A 39 15.43 12.76 9.52
N ALA A 40 15.29 11.48 9.19
CA ALA A 40 14.11 10.96 8.50
C ALA A 40 12.85 11.05 9.36
N CYS A 41 12.95 10.72 10.65
CA CYS A 41 11.83 10.87 11.59
C CYS A 41 11.38 12.34 11.73
N TRP A 42 12.32 13.30 11.85
CA TRP A 42 11.98 14.73 11.88
C TRP A 42 11.33 15.19 10.57
N ALA A 43 11.77 14.68 9.42
CA ALA A 43 11.17 15.01 8.12
C ALA A 43 9.73 14.48 8.00
N LEU A 44 9.49 13.22 8.38
CA LEU A 44 8.15 12.62 8.42
C LEU A 44 7.22 13.41 9.35
N TRP A 45 7.67 13.72 10.57
CA TRP A 45 6.88 14.49 11.52
C TRP A 45 6.59 15.91 11.05
N ALA A 46 7.60 16.61 10.55
CA ALA A 46 7.43 17.98 10.06
C ALA A 46 6.49 18.05 8.85
N ALA A 47 6.43 17.00 8.04
CA ALA A 47 5.49 16.90 6.93
C ALA A 47 4.05 16.67 7.40
N ALA A 48 3.84 15.81 8.40
CA ALA A 48 2.52 15.61 9.01
C ALA A 48 1.96 16.94 9.54
N ASN A 49 2.76 17.67 10.34
CA ASN A 49 2.37 18.98 10.87
C ASN A 49 2.22 20.05 9.78
N ALA A 50 3.00 20.00 8.70
CA ALA A 50 2.83 20.96 7.61
C ALA A 50 1.47 20.83 6.93
N ILE A 51 0.92 19.62 6.86
CA ILE A 51 -0.39 19.35 6.27
C ILE A 51 -1.50 19.72 7.24
N ASP A 52 -1.31 19.39 8.51
CA ASP A 52 -2.21 19.76 9.61
C ASP A 52 -2.37 21.28 9.71
N ASP A 53 -1.26 22.03 9.76
CA ASP A 53 -1.26 23.50 9.79
C ASP A 53 -1.98 24.12 8.58
N LEU A 54 -1.92 23.48 7.40
CA LEU A 54 -2.63 23.95 6.21
C LEU A 54 -4.13 23.66 6.28
N ALA A 55 -4.50 22.53 6.88
CA ALA A 55 -5.90 22.15 7.10
C ALA A 55 -6.56 23.02 8.18
N ASP A 56 -5.78 23.52 9.13
CA ASP A 56 -6.23 24.31 10.28
C ASP A 56 -6.00 25.82 10.15
N ASP A 57 -5.49 26.31 9.02
CA ASP A 57 -5.25 27.75 8.79
C ASP A 57 -6.56 28.55 8.72
N ARG A 58 -6.98 29.08 9.87
CA ARG A 58 -8.22 29.84 10.05
C ARG A 58 -8.23 31.21 9.38
N THR A 59 -7.11 31.66 8.81
CA THR A 59 -7.11 32.88 7.98
C THR A 59 -7.73 32.63 6.60
N ALA A 60 -7.97 31.37 6.24
CA ALA A 60 -8.51 30.93 4.96
C ALA A 60 -9.86 30.21 5.12
N THR A 61 -10.72 30.34 4.11
CA THR A 61 -11.99 29.60 4.02
C THR A 61 -11.76 28.08 3.90
N ALA A 62 -12.76 27.26 4.23
CA ALA A 62 -12.64 25.79 4.13
C ALA A 62 -12.22 25.32 2.73
N GLY A 63 -12.77 25.93 1.68
CA GLY A 63 -12.38 25.64 0.29
C GLY A 63 -10.93 26.04 -0.02
N GLU A 64 -10.45 27.15 0.54
CA GLU A 64 -9.06 27.58 0.38
C GLU A 64 -8.07 26.69 1.14
N ARG A 65 -8.40 26.26 2.36
CA ARG A 65 -7.60 25.30 3.14
C ARG A 65 -7.48 23.98 2.40
N ALA A 66 -8.61 23.39 1.98
CA ALA A 66 -8.64 22.17 1.18
C ALA A 66 -7.82 22.31 -0.12
N ALA A 67 -7.91 23.45 -0.81
CA ALA A 67 -7.12 23.72 -2.00
C ALA A 67 -5.61 23.90 -1.71
N ARG A 68 -5.23 24.52 -0.59
CA ARG A 68 -3.83 24.65 -0.15
C ARG A 68 -3.24 23.28 0.19
N THR A 69 -3.95 22.48 0.97
CA THR A 69 -3.54 21.12 1.34
C THR A 69 -3.40 20.24 0.09
N ARG A 70 -4.38 20.25 -0.82
CA ARG A 70 -4.27 19.52 -2.10
C ARG A 70 -3.08 19.98 -2.94
N ARG A 71 -2.84 21.28 -3.05
CA ARG A 71 -1.65 21.80 -3.76
C ARG A 71 -0.35 21.32 -3.13
N TRP A 72 -0.28 21.23 -1.81
CA TRP A 72 0.90 20.72 -1.10
C TRP A 72 1.12 19.23 -1.40
N ILE A 73 0.05 18.43 -1.36
CA ILE A 73 0.08 16.98 -1.66
C ILE A 73 0.49 16.74 -3.12
N ASP A 74 -0.14 17.43 -4.08
CA ASP A 74 0.17 17.29 -5.50
C ASP A 74 1.61 17.74 -5.79
N ALA A 75 2.10 18.78 -5.09
CA ALA A 75 3.48 19.21 -5.19
C ALA A 75 4.43 18.13 -4.68
N LEU A 76 4.15 17.52 -3.51
CA LEU A 76 4.94 16.41 -2.99
C LEU A 76 5.01 15.25 -3.99
N GLN A 77 3.89 14.84 -4.59
CA GLN A 77 3.87 13.75 -5.58
C GLN A 77 4.75 14.04 -6.80
N ARG A 78 4.67 15.26 -7.34
CA ARG A 78 5.55 15.70 -8.44
C ARG A 78 7.01 15.71 -8.01
N GLU A 79 7.30 16.25 -6.82
CA GLU A 79 8.65 16.41 -6.29
C GLU A 79 9.30 15.08 -5.90
N LEU A 80 8.53 14.06 -5.50
CA LEU A 80 8.99 12.69 -5.32
C LEU A 80 9.48 12.08 -6.65
N THR A 81 8.89 12.49 -7.78
CA THR A 81 9.30 12.05 -9.11
C THR A 81 10.57 12.77 -9.57
N THR A 82 10.68 14.07 -9.30
CA THR A 82 11.87 14.87 -9.68
C THR A 82 13.04 14.73 -8.72
N GLY A 83 12.81 14.18 -7.52
CA GLY A 83 13.83 13.98 -6.48
C GLY A 83 14.27 15.27 -5.77
N THR A 84 13.61 16.41 -6.02
CA THR A 84 13.96 17.70 -5.40
C THR A 84 12.70 18.53 -5.11
N SER A 85 12.78 19.39 -4.09
CA SER A 85 11.69 20.31 -3.73
C SER A 85 12.22 21.70 -3.40
N PRO A 86 11.54 22.79 -3.80
CA PRO A 86 11.86 24.14 -3.32
C PRO A 86 11.40 24.38 -1.88
N ASP A 87 10.43 23.61 -1.38
CA ASP A 87 9.95 23.70 0.00
C ASP A 87 10.90 22.92 0.91
N PRO A 88 11.36 23.50 2.03
CA PRO A 88 12.36 22.85 2.87
C PRO A 88 11.82 21.58 3.58
N VAL A 89 10.54 21.53 3.94
CA VAL A 89 9.95 20.34 4.58
C VAL A 89 9.78 19.23 3.56
N ARG A 90 9.18 19.53 2.39
CA ARG A 90 9.07 18.54 1.31
C ARG A 90 10.44 18.13 0.78
N ARG A 91 11.44 19.00 0.76
CA ARG A 91 12.83 18.65 0.38
C ARG A 91 13.41 17.59 1.32
N ALA A 92 13.26 17.78 2.63
CA ALA A 92 13.71 16.79 3.61
C ALA A 92 12.95 15.46 3.46
N LEU A 93 11.64 15.52 3.20
CA LEU A 93 10.81 14.33 3.01
C LEU A 93 11.15 13.58 1.71
N VAL A 94 11.37 14.28 0.60
CA VAL A 94 11.76 13.70 -0.70
C VAL A 94 13.13 13.03 -0.60
N ASP A 95 14.12 13.67 0.03
CA ASP A 95 15.41 13.01 0.30
C ASP A 95 15.22 11.81 1.23
N THR A 96 14.39 11.92 2.28
CA THR A 96 14.09 10.80 3.19
C THR A 96 13.53 9.61 2.42
N ALA A 97 12.48 9.85 1.61
CA ALA A 97 11.84 8.82 0.80
C ALA A 97 12.81 8.20 -0.21
N SER A 98 13.64 8.99 -0.88
CA SER A 98 14.62 8.48 -1.84
C SER A 98 15.75 7.70 -1.18
N ARG A 99 16.34 8.27 -0.12
CA ARG A 99 17.48 7.71 0.63
C ARG A 99 17.13 6.39 1.29
N TRP A 100 15.96 6.33 1.92
CA TRP A 100 15.45 5.15 2.59
C TRP A 100 14.52 4.34 1.69
N ARG A 101 14.32 4.73 0.43
CA ARG A 101 13.45 4.08 -0.56
C ARG A 101 11.99 3.91 -0.12
N LEU A 102 11.49 4.73 0.80
CA LEU A 102 10.14 4.63 1.36
C LEU A 102 9.08 4.81 0.27
N ASP A 103 7.98 4.06 0.40
CA ASP A 103 6.80 4.23 -0.45
C ASP A 103 5.80 5.11 0.28
N LEU A 104 5.71 6.37 -0.15
CA LEU A 104 4.79 7.35 0.45
C LEU A 104 3.38 7.28 -0.15
N THR A 105 3.07 6.30 -1.01
CA THR A 105 1.75 6.21 -1.65
C THR A 105 0.63 6.06 -0.61
N GLY A 106 0.85 5.27 0.44
CA GLY A 106 -0.11 5.11 1.54
C GLY A 106 -0.34 6.38 2.36
N LEU A 107 0.58 7.36 2.32
CA LEU A 107 0.36 8.66 2.94
C LEU A 107 -0.60 9.54 2.13
N HIS A 108 -0.70 9.33 0.81
CA HIS A 108 -1.52 10.20 -0.04
C HIS A 108 -2.98 10.22 0.40
N ASP A 109 -3.55 9.05 0.69
CA ASP A 109 -4.94 8.92 1.11
C ASP A 109 -5.14 9.53 2.50
N ALA A 110 -4.25 9.26 3.45
CA ALA A 110 -4.29 9.88 4.78
C ALA A 110 -4.20 11.41 4.73
N MET A 111 -3.31 11.96 3.91
CA MET A 111 -3.17 13.41 3.71
C MET A 111 -4.41 14.01 3.03
N THR A 112 -5.04 13.26 2.13
CA THR A 112 -6.27 13.69 1.44
C THR A 112 -7.45 13.67 2.40
N GLU A 113 -7.54 12.71 3.30
CA GLU A 113 -8.55 12.70 4.37
C GLU A 113 -8.42 13.91 5.30
N VAL A 114 -7.19 14.34 5.64
CA VAL A 114 -6.96 15.60 6.39
C VAL A 114 -7.47 16.82 5.62
N ALA A 115 -7.38 16.80 4.28
CA ALA A 115 -7.90 17.88 3.44
C ALA A 115 -9.45 17.93 3.39
N VAL A 116 -10.14 16.87 3.82
CA VAL A 116 -11.61 16.81 3.95
C VAL A 116 -11.99 17.22 5.38
N ASP A 117 -12.01 18.54 5.57
CA ASP A 117 -12.43 19.34 6.74
C ASP A 117 -12.78 18.53 8.02
N ALA A 118 -11.97 18.70 9.06
CA ALA A 118 -12.25 18.21 10.41
C ALA A 118 -13.34 19.04 11.12
N HIS A 119 -13.63 20.24 10.63
CA HIS A 119 -14.49 21.20 11.32
C HIS A 119 -15.95 20.78 11.29
N GLY A 120 -16.56 20.64 12.48
CA GLY A 120 -17.96 20.23 12.63
C GLY A 120 -18.23 18.74 12.34
N ARG A 121 -17.18 17.91 12.27
CA ARG A 121 -17.32 16.46 12.16
C ARG A 121 -17.96 15.90 13.43
N ARG A 122 -19.03 15.11 13.26
CA ARG A 122 -19.68 14.38 14.34
C ARG A 122 -19.58 12.88 14.09
N PHE A 123 -19.36 12.13 15.16
CA PHE A 123 -19.33 10.67 15.12
C PHE A 123 -20.52 10.14 15.90
N THR A 124 -21.22 9.16 15.34
CA THR A 124 -22.34 8.50 16.05
C THR A 124 -21.82 7.56 17.13
N ASP A 125 -20.83 6.74 16.79
CA ASP A 125 -20.32 5.66 17.63
C ASP A 125 -18.78 5.61 17.63
N TRP A 126 -18.23 4.78 18.51
CA TRP A 126 -16.79 4.55 18.56
C TRP A 126 -16.23 3.88 17.30
N SER A 127 -17.06 3.15 16.53
CA SER A 127 -16.62 2.47 15.30
C SER A 127 -16.19 3.49 14.25
N GLY A 128 -17.04 4.47 13.96
CA GLY A 128 -16.75 5.57 13.03
C GLY A 128 -15.59 6.44 13.51
N TRP A 129 -15.55 6.75 14.81
CA TRP A 129 -14.45 7.53 15.41
C TRP A 129 -13.09 6.81 15.26
N ARG A 130 -13.02 5.51 15.55
CA ARG A 130 -11.78 4.72 15.38
C ARG A 130 -11.36 4.59 13.93
N ALA A 131 -12.31 4.36 13.02
CA ALA A 131 -12.02 4.28 11.59
C ALA A 131 -11.36 5.57 11.08
N TRP A 132 -11.89 6.73 11.47
CA TRP A 132 -11.31 8.03 11.16
C TRP A 132 -9.94 8.23 11.81
N GLY A 133 -9.83 8.00 13.13
CA GLY A 133 -8.58 8.22 13.86
C GLY A 133 -7.42 7.38 13.31
N ARG A 134 -7.70 6.11 12.97
CA ARG A 134 -6.71 5.19 12.40
C ARG A 134 -6.40 5.49 10.94
N GLY A 135 -7.38 5.88 10.12
CA GLY A 135 -7.16 6.27 8.71
C GLY A 135 -6.15 7.41 8.58
N ASN A 136 -6.19 8.34 9.54
CA ASN A 136 -5.21 9.43 9.64
C ASN A 136 -3.85 8.98 10.19
N LEU A 137 -3.81 8.27 11.32
CA LEU A 137 -2.56 8.01 12.06
C LEU A 137 -1.76 6.84 11.50
N LEU A 138 -2.43 5.73 11.17
CA LEU A 138 -1.77 4.47 10.84
C LEU A 138 -0.76 4.62 9.69
N PRO A 139 -1.07 5.31 8.58
CA PRO A 139 -0.13 5.42 7.46
C PRO A 139 1.17 6.14 7.82
N TRP A 140 1.15 7.10 8.76
CA TRP A 140 2.36 7.76 9.25
C TRP A 140 3.24 6.83 10.09
N PHE A 141 2.63 6.03 10.97
CA PHE A 141 3.38 5.05 11.75
C PHE A 141 3.94 3.93 10.88
N GLU A 142 3.23 3.54 9.81
CA GLU A 142 3.74 2.58 8.82
C GLU A 142 5.02 3.09 8.15
N GLN A 143 5.14 4.39 7.86
CA GLN A 143 6.39 4.94 7.31
C GLN A 143 7.56 4.85 8.30
N VAL A 144 7.30 5.04 9.59
CA VAL A 144 8.35 4.89 10.64
C VAL A 144 8.74 3.43 10.81
N ARG A 145 7.79 2.50 10.70
CA ARG A 145 8.05 1.05 10.66
C ARG A 145 8.90 0.69 9.46
N ASP A 146 8.47 1.05 8.26
CA ASP A 146 9.16 0.76 7.01
C ASP A 146 10.58 1.37 7.00
N LEU A 147 10.74 2.57 7.57
CA LEU A 147 12.05 3.18 7.79
C LEU A 147 12.94 2.31 8.69
N SER A 148 12.40 1.76 9.77
CA SER A 148 13.13 0.89 10.70
C SER A 148 13.49 -0.46 10.07
N ASP A 149 12.57 -1.05 9.32
CA ASP A 149 12.77 -2.31 8.59
C ASP A 149 13.92 -2.17 7.58
N ARG A 150 13.94 -1.06 6.82
CA ARG A 150 14.99 -0.77 5.83
C ARG A 150 16.33 -0.41 6.46
N ALA A 151 16.31 -0.01 7.72
CA ALA A 151 17.50 0.20 8.53
C ALA A 151 18.06 -1.10 9.13
N GLY A 152 17.43 -2.25 8.85
CA GLY A 152 17.82 -3.56 9.37
C GLY A 152 17.37 -3.82 10.80
N VAL A 153 16.42 -3.04 11.32
CA VAL A 153 15.88 -3.18 12.68
C VAL A 153 14.37 -3.35 12.59
N PRO A 154 13.90 -4.55 12.24
CA PRO A 154 12.50 -4.72 11.91
C PRO A 154 11.60 -4.45 13.12
N VAL A 155 10.58 -3.62 12.91
CA VAL A 155 9.51 -3.38 13.89
C VAL A 155 8.35 -4.29 13.49
N ALA A 156 8.54 -5.59 13.73
CA ALA A 156 7.57 -6.60 13.33
C ALA A 156 6.21 -6.36 14.01
N LEU A 157 5.21 -5.94 13.24
CA LEU A 157 3.81 -6.02 13.65
C LEU A 157 3.36 -7.47 13.46
N ARG A 158 3.42 -8.27 14.52
CA ARG A 158 2.92 -9.64 14.42
C ARG A 158 1.39 -9.60 14.33
N LEU A 159 0.81 -10.36 13.40
CA LEU A 159 -0.64 -10.43 13.20
C LEU A 159 -1.41 -10.81 14.49
N ASP A 160 -0.80 -11.59 15.39
CA ASP A 160 -1.37 -11.91 16.71
C ASP A 160 -1.53 -10.70 17.64
N ARG A 161 -1.04 -9.52 17.24
CA ARG A 161 -1.00 -8.31 18.06
C ARG A 161 -1.47 -7.06 17.34
N GLN A 162 -2.07 -7.24 16.16
CA GLN A 162 -2.68 -6.16 15.41
C GLN A 162 -3.70 -5.41 16.30
N GLU A 163 -4.50 -6.13 17.08
CA GLU A 163 -5.48 -5.55 17.99
C GLU A 163 -4.84 -4.67 19.07
N SER A 164 -3.77 -5.12 19.73
CA SER A 164 -3.05 -4.31 20.72
C SER A 164 -2.46 -3.03 20.11
N TYR A 165 -2.00 -3.09 18.86
CA TYR A 165 -1.49 -1.91 18.18
C TYR A 165 -2.61 -0.93 17.79
N GLU A 166 -3.73 -1.46 17.30
CA GLU A 166 -4.93 -0.68 16.99
C GLU A 166 -5.48 0.04 18.25
N TRP A 167 -5.58 -0.65 19.39
CA TRP A 167 -5.97 -0.03 20.66
C TRP A 167 -4.97 1.03 21.10
N PHE A 168 -3.67 0.79 20.91
CA PHE A 168 -2.65 1.79 21.25
C PHE A 168 -2.83 3.08 20.44
N LEU A 169 -3.10 2.98 19.14
CA LEU A 169 -3.36 4.14 18.27
C LEU A 169 -4.65 4.87 18.66
N ASP A 170 -5.71 4.15 19.03
CA ASP A 170 -6.95 4.76 19.54
C ASP A 170 -6.71 5.53 20.84
N GLY A 171 -5.93 4.94 21.77
CA GLY A 171 -5.56 5.59 23.02
C GLY A 171 -4.75 6.87 22.81
N MET A 172 -3.83 6.86 21.86
CA MET A 172 -3.06 8.04 21.47
C MET A 172 -3.97 9.14 20.89
N ARG A 173 -4.89 8.79 19.97
CA ARG A 173 -5.87 9.75 19.42
C ARG A 173 -6.79 10.32 20.50
N LEU A 174 -7.27 9.49 21.43
CA LEU A 174 -8.14 9.97 22.50
C LEU A 174 -7.39 10.93 23.45
N THR A 175 -6.14 10.61 23.78
CA THR A 175 -5.28 11.44 24.63
C THR A 175 -5.03 12.82 24.00
N ASP A 176 -4.80 12.84 22.68
CA ASP A 176 -4.62 14.05 21.88
C ASP A 176 -5.87 14.94 21.93
N ILE A 177 -7.06 14.39 21.62
CA ILE A 177 -8.34 15.11 21.67
C ILE A 177 -8.61 15.68 23.07
N LEU A 178 -8.38 14.89 24.12
CA LEU A 178 -8.59 15.35 25.50
C LEU A 178 -7.63 16.48 25.90
N THR A 179 -6.39 16.45 25.39
CA THR A 179 -5.39 17.48 25.66
C THR A 179 -5.71 18.79 24.93
N ASP A 180 -6.31 18.69 23.75
CA ASP A 180 -6.56 19.83 22.87
C ASP A 180 -7.96 20.44 23.00
N LEU A 181 -8.81 19.96 23.93
CA LEU A 181 -10.15 20.53 24.21
C LEU A 181 -10.18 22.06 24.35
N SER A 182 -9.22 22.65 25.08
CA SER A 182 -9.14 24.13 25.21
C SER A 182 -8.89 24.87 23.90
N ALA A 183 -8.28 24.21 22.92
CA ALA A 183 -8.06 24.75 21.59
C ALA A 183 -9.24 24.44 20.66
N ASP A 184 -9.84 23.26 20.76
CA ASP A 184 -10.84 22.73 19.81
C ASP A 184 -12.26 23.22 20.10
N LEU A 185 -12.67 23.26 21.37
CA LEU A 185 -14.03 23.67 21.74
C LEU A 185 -14.39 25.11 21.29
N PRO A 186 -13.50 26.12 21.40
CA PRO A 186 -13.77 27.46 20.85
C PRO A 186 -13.99 27.50 19.33
N GLN A 187 -13.58 26.44 18.62
CA GLN A 187 -13.77 26.29 17.17
C GLN A 187 -15.10 25.61 16.83
N GLY A 188 -15.80 25.07 17.83
CA GLY A 188 -16.95 24.20 17.63
C GLY A 188 -16.58 22.74 17.39
N ASP A 189 -15.31 22.38 17.59
CA ASP A 189 -14.84 21.01 17.38
C ASP A 189 -14.90 20.23 18.69
N LEU A 190 -15.76 19.21 18.69
CA LEU A 190 -15.88 18.21 19.74
C LEU A 190 -15.75 16.85 19.08
N LEU A 191 -14.52 16.39 18.92
CA LEU A 191 -14.16 15.16 18.21
C LEU A 191 -14.37 13.91 19.08
N LEU A 192 -15.52 13.84 19.77
CA LEU A 192 -15.95 12.69 20.57
C LEU A 192 -17.22 12.10 19.95
N PRO A 193 -17.42 10.77 19.98
CA PRO A 193 -18.64 10.16 19.48
C PRO A 193 -19.83 10.43 20.40
N ALA A 194 -21.02 10.54 19.83
CA ALA A 194 -22.28 10.68 20.57
C ALA A 194 -22.44 9.56 21.61
N GLU A 195 -22.07 8.33 21.26
CA GLU A 195 -22.02 7.19 22.19
C GLU A 195 -21.22 7.47 23.47
N ALA A 196 -20.14 8.26 23.41
CA ALA A 196 -19.37 8.64 24.59
C ALA A 196 -20.06 9.76 25.39
N LEU A 197 -20.63 10.73 24.69
CA LEU A 197 -21.31 11.90 25.27
C LEU A 197 -22.62 11.50 25.98
N ASP A 198 -23.38 10.56 25.40
CA ASP A 198 -24.65 10.05 25.92
C ASP A 198 -24.51 9.40 27.30
N ARG A 199 -23.30 8.96 27.67
CA ARG A 199 -23.01 8.42 29.01
C ARG A 199 -23.08 9.46 30.12
N CYS A 200 -22.88 10.73 29.76
CA CYS A 200 -22.88 11.85 30.68
C CYS A 200 -23.81 12.95 30.13
N PRO A 201 -25.14 12.78 30.26
CA PRO A 201 -26.10 13.75 29.72
C PRO A 201 -25.84 15.17 30.20
N GLY A 202 -25.88 16.13 29.28
CA GLY A 202 -25.57 17.55 29.54
C GLY A 202 -24.09 17.92 29.39
N ALA A 203 -23.17 16.95 29.34
CA ALA A 203 -21.74 17.25 29.17
C ALA A 203 -21.43 17.91 27.81
N GLU A 204 -22.10 17.51 26.73
CA GLU A 204 -21.92 18.13 25.41
C GLU A 204 -22.28 19.62 25.42
N GLU A 205 -23.45 19.96 25.96
CA GLU A 205 -23.94 21.35 26.04
C GLU A 205 -23.05 22.23 26.92
N ASP A 206 -22.50 21.64 27.99
CA ASP A 206 -21.57 22.32 28.88
C ASP A 206 -20.20 22.50 28.23
N LEU A 207 -19.66 21.50 27.53
CA LEU A 207 -18.41 21.60 26.77
C LEU A 207 -18.51 22.65 25.65
N ALA A 208 -19.61 22.63 24.88
CA ALA A 208 -19.87 23.63 23.85
C ALA A 208 -20.00 25.05 24.43
N GLY A 209 -20.51 25.17 25.66
CA GLY A 209 -20.58 26.42 26.41
C GLY A 209 -19.31 26.80 27.18
N LEU A 210 -18.23 26.03 27.05
CA LEU A 210 -16.99 26.16 27.85
C LEU A 210 -17.24 26.19 29.37
N ARG A 211 -18.25 25.45 29.83
CA ARG A 211 -18.63 25.30 31.24
C ARG A 211 -18.12 23.99 31.81
N TRP A 212 -17.50 24.05 32.98
CA TRP A 212 -17.10 22.87 33.73
C TRP A 212 -18.20 22.48 34.72
N SER A 213 -18.92 21.40 34.43
CA SER A 213 -19.97 20.84 35.31
C SER A 213 -19.56 19.47 35.85
N PRO A 214 -20.29 18.91 36.84
CA PRO A 214 -20.08 17.54 37.28
C PRO A 214 -20.17 16.52 36.14
N ALA A 215 -21.10 16.71 35.18
CA ALA A 215 -21.22 15.83 34.01
C ALA A 215 -19.97 15.87 33.11
N VAL A 216 -19.37 17.05 32.92
CA VAL A 216 -18.11 17.19 32.19
C VAL A 216 -16.96 16.52 32.95
N ALA A 217 -16.90 16.68 34.27
CA ALA A 217 -15.88 16.03 35.10
C ALA A 217 -15.97 14.50 35.01
N ASP A 218 -17.19 13.94 35.09
CA ASP A 218 -17.44 12.50 34.98
C ASP A 218 -17.09 11.98 33.58
N LEU A 219 -17.43 12.72 32.52
CA LEU A 219 -17.07 12.38 31.15
C LEU A 219 -15.55 12.33 30.96
N VAL A 220 -14.84 13.37 31.40
CA VAL A 220 -13.38 13.44 31.27
C VAL A 220 -12.73 12.30 32.04
N ALA A 221 -13.14 12.05 33.29
CA ALA A 221 -12.61 10.95 34.09
C ALA A 221 -12.85 9.58 33.44
N HIS A 222 -14.02 9.38 32.82
CA HIS A 222 -14.31 8.16 32.08
C HIS A 222 -13.40 8.00 30.85
N LEU A 223 -13.22 9.07 30.07
CA LEU A 223 -12.41 9.04 28.85
C LEU A 223 -10.91 8.90 29.14
N THR A 224 -10.40 9.50 30.22
CA THR A 224 -9.01 9.29 30.64
C THR A 224 -8.78 7.86 31.11
N GLU A 225 -9.72 7.24 31.85
CA GLU A 225 -9.65 5.82 32.21
C GLU A 225 -9.61 4.92 30.96
N LEU A 226 -10.48 5.19 29.98
CA LEU A 226 -10.51 4.46 28.72
C LEU A 226 -9.18 4.63 27.95
N GLY A 227 -8.67 5.86 27.87
CA GLY A 227 -7.37 6.17 27.28
C GLY A 227 -6.23 5.38 27.92
N ARG A 228 -6.21 5.25 29.25
CA ARG A 228 -5.20 4.46 29.97
C ARG A 228 -5.25 2.98 29.60
N GLN A 229 -6.46 2.42 29.49
CA GLN A 229 -6.64 1.03 29.08
C GLN A 229 -6.12 0.80 27.66
N TRP A 230 -6.41 1.72 26.75
CA TRP A 230 -6.01 1.63 25.35
C TRP A 230 -4.51 1.83 25.13
N VAL A 231 -3.89 2.78 25.81
CA VAL A 231 -2.44 3.04 25.74
C VAL A 231 -1.64 1.91 26.41
N THR A 232 -2.17 1.28 27.45
CA THR A 232 -1.46 0.23 28.19
C THR A 232 -1.56 -1.12 27.48
N GLN A 233 -0.63 -1.38 26.55
CA GLN A 233 -0.61 -2.62 25.75
C GLN A 233 0.70 -3.40 25.93
N PRO A 234 0.86 -4.19 27.03
CA PRO A 234 2.11 -4.90 27.32
C PRO A 234 2.52 -5.92 26.25
N ALA A 235 1.55 -6.45 25.51
CA ALA A 235 1.82 -7.37 24.41
C ALA A 235 2.53 -6.69 23.24
N LEU A 236 2.38 -5.36 23.07
CA LEU A 236 2.86 -4.61 21.92
C LEU A 236 4.38 -4.78 21.76
N THR A 237 5.14 -4.55 22.83
CA THR A 237 6.62 -4.54 22.78
C THR A 237 7.28 -5.92 22.86
N ARG A 238 6.52 -7.00 23.07
CA ARG A 238 7.08 -8.33 23.37
C ARG A 238 7.84 -8.94 22.18
N GLY A 239 9.15 -9.06 22.24
CA GLY A 239 9.93 -9.61 21.12
C GLY A 239 10.11 -8.62 19.96
N MET A 240 9.81 -7.34 20.18
CA MET A 240 10.41 -6.26 19.40
C MET A 240 11.89 -6.13 19.76
N HIS A 241 12.68 -5.57 18.84
CA HIS A 241 14.04 -5.14 19.16
C HIS A 241 14.04 -4.16 20.37
N PRO A 242 15.01 -4.23 21.30
CA PRO A 242 15.01 -3.40 22.51
C PRO A 242 14.96 -1.88 22.25
N GLY A 243 15.53 -1.45 21.12
CA GLY A 243 15.50 -0.07 20.66
C GLY A 243 14.07 0.44 20.42
N PRO A 244 13.35 -0.04 19.39
CA PRO A 244 11.96 0.32 19.14
C PRO A 244 11.03 0.04 20.33
N ALA A 245 11.23 -1.07 21.05
CA ALA A 245 10.47 -1.36 22.27
C ALA A 245 10.61 -0.25 23.33
N THR A 246 11.81 0.32 23.47
CA THR A 246 12.06 1.46 24.38
C THR A 246 11.35 2.73 23.91
N VAL A 247 11.28 2.97 22.61
CA VAL A 247 10.57 4.13 22.05
C VAL A 247 9.06 4.01 22.30
N VAL A 248 8.46 2.87 21.93
CA VAL A 248 7.03 2.61 22.13
C VAL A 248 6.67 2.65 23.62
N GLY A 249 7.50 2.06 24.48
CA GLY A 249 7.29 2.12 25.93
C GLY A 249 7.36 3.55 26.48
N ALA A 250 8.35 4.33 26.08
CA ALA A 250 8.45 5.73 26.50
C ALA A 250 7.28 6.58 25.97
N MET A 251 6.78 6.30 24.77
CA MET A 251 5.59 6.96 24.23
C MET A 251 4.35 6.62 25.06
N ALA A 252 4.15 5.35 25.40
CA ALA A 252 3.06 4.93 26.29
C ALA A 252 3.15 5.63 27.66
N ASP A 253 4.33 5.67 28.27
CA ASP A 253 4.54 6.33 29.57
C ASP A 253 4.23 7.85 29.51
N LEU A 254 4.59 8.52 28.40
CA LEU A 254 4.28 9.93 28.19
C LEU A 254 2.79 10.18 28.00
N LEU A 255 2.10 9.32 27.23
CA LEU A 255 0.65 9.40 27.05
C LEU A 255 -0.08 9.19 28.38
N LEU A 256 0.36 8.25 29.21
CA LEU A 256 -0.20 8.05 30.56
C LEU A 256 0.01 9.29 31.45
N ALA A 257 1.19 9.90 31.42
CA ALA A 257 1.46 11.15 32.15
C ALA A 257 0.64 12.33 31.61
N GLN A 258 0.32 12.34 30.32
CA GLN A 258 -0.55 13.33 29.69
C GLN A 258 -1.99 13.16 30.19
N LEU A 259 -2.50 11.93 30.26
CA LEU A 259 -3.81 11.62 30.85
C LEU A 259 -3.87 12.00 32.34
N ASP A 260 -2.79 11.81 33.11
CA ASP A 260 -2.70 12.31 34.50
C ASP A 260 -2.83 13.83 34.57
N ALA A 261 -2.23 14.54 33.61
CA ALA A 261 -2.31 15.99 33.53
C ALA A 261 -3.72 16.47 33.14
N VAL A 262 -4.42 15.74 32.27
CA VAL A 262 -5.82 15.99 31.92
C VAL A 262 -6.71 15.84 33.16
N ASP A 263 -6.60 14.73 33.88
CA ASP A 263 -7.35 14.49 35.12
C ASP A 263 -7.08 15.58 36.18
N ALA A 264 -5.81 15.96 36.35
CA ALA A 264 -5.41 16.97 37.32
C ALA A 264 -5.82 18.41 36.95
N ALA A 265 -6.08 18.70 35.67
CA ALA A 265 -6.41 20.04 35.20
C ALA A 265 -7.78 20.51 35.70
N GLY A 266 -8.75 19.59 35.84
CA GLY A 266 -10.13 19.91 36.20
C GLY A 266 -10.69 21.06 35.32
N PRO A 267 -11.30 22.11 35.92
CA PRO A 267 -11.83 23.25 35.15
C PRO A 267 -10.80 24.01 34.30
N ALA A 268 -9.50 23.88 34.58
CA ALA A 268 -8.47 24.52 33.75
C ALA A 268 -8.35 23.88 32.36
N LEU A 269 -8.84 22.64 32.18
CA LEU A 269 -8.80 21.89 30.92
C LEU A 269 -9.48 22.63 29.75
N LEU A 270 -10.52 23.42 30.05
CA LEU A 270 -11.25 24.19 29.02
C LEU A 270 -10.56 25.53 28.66
N ARG A 271 -9.45 25.88 29.33
CA ARG A 271 -8.77 27.17 29.16
C ARG A 271 -7.32 27.04 28.70
N ALA A 272 -6.66 25.95 29.02
CA ALA A 272 -5.28 25.71 28.65
C ALA A 272 -5.00 24.22 28.45
N ARG A 273 -4.12 23.92 27.49
CA ARG A 273 -3.66 22.54 27.24
C ARG A 273 -2.91 22.01 28.48
N PRO A 274 -3.34 20.88 29.06
CA PRO A 274 -2.64 20.28 30.18
C PRO A 274 -1.26 19.79 29.71
N ARG A 275 -0.27 19.86 30.60
CA ARG A 275 1.08 19.34 30.32
C ARG A 275 1.61 18.61 31.56
N PRO A 276 2.25 17.45 31.39
CA PRO A 276 2.97 16.78 32.46
C PRO A 276 4.03 17.71 33.06
N ALA A 277 4.27 17.58 34.36
CA ALA A 277 5.35 18.30 35.01
C ALA A 277 6.70 17.92 34.38
N LEU A 278 7.58 18.91 34.16
CA LEU A 278 8.90 18.70 33.56
C LEU A 278 9.71 17.62 34.29
N LEU A 279 9.58 17.53 35.62
CA LEU A 279 10.24 16.51 36.42
C LEU A 279 9.71 15.09 36.11
N THR A 280 8.40 14.94 35.92
CA THR A 280 7.78 13.67 35.53
C THR A 280 8.29 13.23 34.16
N THR A 281 8.21 14.12 33.16
CA THR A 281 8.75 13.86 31.82
C THR A 281 10.23 13.51 31.84
N ALA A 282 11.05 14.20 32.64
CA ALA A 282 12.47 13.90 32.79
C ALA A 282 12.72 12.51 33.42
N ARG A 283 11.93 12.13 34.44
CA ARG A 283 12.02 10.82 35.10
C ARG A 283 11.65 9.66 34.18
N LEU A 284 10.72 9.86 33.24
CA LEU A 284 10.34 8.87 32.23
C LEU A 284 11.41 8.74 31.13
N LEU A 285 11.89 9.88 30.61
CA LEU A 285 12.80 9.89 29.46
C LEU A 285 14.25 9.56 29.80
N ALA A 286 14.75 9.90 31.00
CA ALA A 286 16.12 9.62 31.39
C ALA A 286 16.49 8.11 31.32
N PRO A 287 15.74 7.19 31.95
CA PRO A 287 16.01 5.75 31.84
C PRO A 287 15.75 5.22 30.43
N ALA A 288 14.78 5.78 29.69
CA ALA A 288 14.55 5.41 28.29
C ALA A 288 15.76 5.77 27.41
N ARG A 289 16.39 6.94 27.61
CA ARG A 289 17.61 7.35 26.90
C ARG A 289 18.77 6.41 27.16
N ALA A 290 18.97 5.99 28.41
CA ALA A 290 20.02 5.03 28.76
C ALA A 290 19.80 3.67 28.08
N ARG A 291 18.56 3.13 28.15
CA ARG A 291 18.19 1.86 27.50
C ARG A 291 18.35 1.92 25.98
N ALA A 292 17.87 3.00 25.35
CA ALA A 292 18.00 3.22 23.93
C ALA A 292 19.48 3.32 23.51
N ALA A 293 20.29 4.10 24.21
CA ALA A 293 21.72 4.24 23.93
C ALA A 293 22.44 2.89 24.00
N LEU A 294 22.13 2.07 25.01
CA LEU A 294 22.67 0.71 25.11
C LEU A 294 22.21 -0.16 23.93
N ALA A 295 20.91 -0.20 23.63
CA ALA A 295 20.37 -0.99 22.53
C ALA A 295 21.03 -0.65 21.18
N TRP A 296 21.18 0.64 20.87
CA TRP A 296 21.78 1.09 19.60
C TRP A 296 23.31 0.95 19.55
N SER A 297 23.97 0.83 20.71
CA SER A 297 25.39 0.46 20.75
C SER A 297 25.62 -1.00 20.36
N LEU A 298 24.66 -1.88 20.66
CA LEU A 298 24.70 -3.31 20.34
C LEU A 298 24.20 -3.62 18.93
N THR A 299 23.39 -2.73 18.35
CA THR A 299 22.83 -2.88 17.00
C THR A 299 22.99 -1.57 16.24
N PRO A 300 24.22 -1.27 15.77
CA PRO A 300 24.52 0.00 15.12
C PRO A 300 23.80 0.10 13.78
N VAL A 301 23.03 1.18 13.61
CA VAL A 301 22.33 1.49 12.38
C VAL A 301 23.13 2.50 11.56
N GLN A 302 23.36 2.21 10.28
CA GLN A 302 24.03 3.12 9.35
C GLN A 302 23.01 3.72 8.39
N ALA A 303 23.11 5.02 8.16
CA ALA A 303 22.32 5.69 7.14
C ALA A 303 22.88 5.34 5.74
N PRO A 304 22.03 5.04 4.74
CA PRO A 304 22.47 4.92 3.36
C PRO A 304 23.18 6.21 2.92
N PRO A 305 24.20 6.10 2.05
CA PRO A 305 24.84 7.27 1.48
C PRO A 305 23.80 8.14 0.77
N ALA A 306 24.01 9.47 0.79
CA ALA A 306 23.19 10.36 0.00
C ALA A 306 23.32 9.95 -1.47
N ARG A 307 22.21 9.65 -2.15
CA ARG A 307 22.28 9.47 -3.60
C ARG A 307 22.61 10.82 -4.20
N CYS A 308 23.70 10.91 -4.97
CA CYS A 308 23.85 11.97 -5.96
C CYS A 308 22.70 11.78 -6.94
N VAL A 309 21.69 12.63 -6.85
CA VAL A 309 20.85 12.91 -8.01
C VAL A 309 21.81 13.56 -9.00
N GLU A 310 22.13 12.88 -10.10
CA GLU A 310 22.86 13.55 -11.18
C GLU A 310 22.09 14.82 -11.56
N PRO A 311 22.77 15.98 -11.61
CA PRO A 311 22.10 17.24 -11.85
C PRO A 311 21.56 17.24 -13.28
N HIS A 312 20.25 17.03 -13.44
CA HIS A 312 19.57 17.37 -14.66
C HIS A 312 19.71 18.88 -14.87
N LEU A 313 20.58 19.25 -15.80
CA LEU A 313 20.84 20.62 -16.23
C LEU A 313 19.55 21.32 -16.66
N SER A 314 19.50 22.59 -16.30
CA SER A 314 18.41 23.58 -16.41
C SER A 314 17.74 23.71 -17.80
N SER A 315 16.43 23.93 -17.74
CA SER A 315 15.56 24.75 -18.62
C SER A 315 15.66 24.57 -20.15
N ALA A 316 14.78 23.72 -20.68
CA ALA A 316 14.22 23.82 -22.03
C ALA A 316 12.76 23.32 -22.00
N PRO A 317 11.84 23.81 -22.86
CA PRO A 317 10.43 23.38 -22.83
C PRO A 317 10.32 21.86 -23.02
N PRO A 318 9.27 21.20 -22.52
CA PRO A 318 9.23 19.75 -22.39
C PRO A 318 9.40 19.10 -23.76
N ARG A 319 10.58 18.52 -23.98
CA ARG A 319 10.80 17.57 -25.06
C ARG A 319 10.08 16.29 -24.65
N PRO A 320 9.33 15.63 -25.56
CA PRO A 320 8.64 14.38 -25.25
C PRO A 320 9.66 13.39 -24.68
N LEU A 321 9.33 12.82 -23.51
CA LEU A 321 10.14 11.81 -22.83
C LEU A 321 10.53 10.75 -23.85
N ARG A 322 11.82 10.70 -24.22
CA ARG A 322 12.36 9.55 -24.94
C ARG A 322 12.33 8.41 -23.93
N ARG A 323 11.33 7.53 -24.09
CA ARG A 323 11.26 6.22 -23.43
C ARG A 323 12.65 5.56 -23.51
N PRO A 324 13.12 4.87 -22.47
CA PRO A 324 14.28 4.00 -22.61
C PRO A 324 14.05 3.11 -23.83
N ALA A 325 15.05 3.03 -24.71
CA ALA A 325 14.96 2.19 -25.90
C ALA A 325 15.05 0.73 -25.45
N PHE A 326 13.91 0.15 -25.09
CA PHE A 326 13.80 -1.28 -24.81
C PHE A 326 14.20 -2.06 -26.06
N ARG A 327 14.93 -3.15 -25.86
CA ARG A 327 15.29 -4.05 -26.95
C ARG A 327 14.06 -4.82 -27.40
N SER A 328 14.04 -5.20 -28.68
CA SER A 328 13.11 -6.23 -29.14
C SER A 328 13.53 -7.59 -28.55
N PRO A 329 12.57 -8.51 -28.32
CA PRO A 329 12.90 -9.87 -27.92
C PRO A 329 13.83 -10.55 -28.95
N PRO A 330 14.66 -11.52 -28.51
CA PRO A 330 15.51 -12.27 -29.43
C PRO A 330 14.63 -13.08 -30.40
N PRO A 331 14.99 -13.16 -31.69
CA PRO A 331 14.21 -13.92 -32.66
C PRO A 331 14.18 -15.40 -32.31
N HIS A 332 13.07 -16.07 -32.64
CA HIS A 332 12.95 -17.52 -32.43
C HIS A 332 13.96 -18.29 -33.30
N PRO A 333 14.59 -19.38 -32.81
CA PRO A 333 15.56 -20.16 -33.57
C PRO A 333 15.06 -20.71 -34.92
N SER A 334 13.75 -20.92 -35.08
CA SER A 334 13.17 -21.37 -36.36
C SER A 334 13.12 -20.28 -37.44
N GLY A 335 13.30 -19.01 -37.06
CA GLY A 335 13.10 -17.86 -37.95
C GLY A 335 11.64 -17.46 -38.18
N GLU A 336 10.67 -18.20 -37.61
CA GLU A 336 9.26 -17.82 -37.64
C GLU A 336 9.04 -16.46 -36.95
N ARG A 337 8.12 -15.66 -37.51
CA ARG A 337 7.78 -14.32 -37.03
C ARG A 337 6.33 -14.30 -36.50
N PRO A 338 6.00 -13.38 -35.58
CA PRO A 338 4.64 -13.27 -35.06
C PRO A 338 3.63 -13.03 -36.20
N PRO A 339 2.46 -13.67 -36.18
CA PRO A 339 1.40 -13.42 -37.14
C PRO A 339 0.88 -11.98 -37.01
N GLN A 340 0.46 -11.40 -38.12
CA GLN A 340 -0.15 -10.07 -38.12
C GLN A 340 -1.62 -10.18 -37.72
N ILE A 341 -1.96 -9.67 -36.55
CA ILE A 341 -3.31 -9.71 -36.00
C ILE A 341 -3.87 -8.29 -35.95
N PRO A 342 -5.04 -8.02 -36.58
CA PRO A 342 -5.72 -6.74 -36.43
C PRO A 342 -5.97 -6.39 -34.97
N ALA A 343 -5.76 -5.12 -34.59
CA ALA A 343 -5.83 -4.68 -33.20
C ALA A 343 -7.21 -4.94 -32.54
N ASP A 344 -8.29 -4.90 -33.32
CA ASP A 344 -9.66 -5.20 -32.89
C ASP A 344 -9.93 -6.69 -32.62
N ARG A 345 -9.03 -7.57 -33.08
CA ARG A 345 -9.11 -9.03 -32.90
C ARG A 345 -8.06 -9.58 -31.94
N MET A 346 -7.09 -8.78 -31.53
CA MET A 346 -6.10 -9.16 -30.53
C MET A 346 -6.79 -9.35 -29.17
N PRO A 347 -6.64 -10.51 -28.49
CA PRO A 347 -7.06 -10.61 -27.09
C PRO A 347 -6.28 -9.57 -26.27
N ALA A 348 -6.97 -8.80 -25.44
CA ALA A 348 -6.34 -7.88 -24.51
C ALA A 348 -5.58 -8.65 -23.42
N HIS A 349 -6.11 -9.82 -23.02
CA HIS A 349 -5.56 -10.62 -21.93
C HIS A 349 -5.60 -12.13 -22.22
N VAL A 350 -4.43 -12.76 -22.18
CA VAL A 350 -4.28 -14.22 -22.22
C VAL A 350 -3.85 -14.74 -20.85
N ALA A 351 -4.58 -15.71 -20.31
CA ALA A 351 -4.21 -16.42 -19.08
C ALA A 351 -3.76 -17.85 -19.41
N VAL A 352 -2.65 -18.31 -18.83
CA VAL A 352 -2.04 -19.60 -19.16
C VAL A 352 -1.90 -20.50 -17.94
N ILE A 353 -2.46 -21.71 -18.01
CA ILE A 353 -2.24 -22.79 -17.04
C ILE A 353 -1.15 -23.70 -17.59
N MET A 354 0.04 -23.58 -16.99
CA MET A 354 1.29 -24.25 -17.41
C MET A 354 1.36 -25.69 -16.89
N ASP A 355 0.47 -26.55 -17.38
CA ASP A 355 0.35 -27.94 -16.94
C ASP A 355 1.19 -28.90 -17.81
N GLY A 356 1.55 -30.05 -17.25
CA GLY A 356 2.30 -31.11 -17.94
C GLY A 356 3.75 -31.28 -17.46
N ASN A 357 4.33 -30.34 -16.70
CA ASN A 357 5.73 -30.37 -16.26
C ASN A 357 6.18 -31.73 -15.66
N GLY A 358 5.47 -32.22 -14.64
CA GLY A 358 5.83 -33.49 -14.00
C GLY A 358 5.59 -34.73 -14.88
N ARG A 359 4.55 -34.71 -15.74
CA ARG A 359 4.26 -35.80 -16.69
C ARG A 359 5.30 -35.84 -17.81
N TRP A 360 5.75 -34.67 -18.26
CA TRP A 360 6.83 -34.54 -19.22
C TRP A 360 8.14 -35.14 -18.69
N ALA A 361 8.52 -34.82 -17.44
CA ALA A 361 9.72 -35.38 -16.82
C ALA A 361 9.64 -36.92 -16.74
N GLN A 362 8.50 -37.45 -16.29
CA GLN A 362 8.26 -38.90 -16.22
C GLN A 362 8.39 -39.58 -17.60
N ARG A 363 7.84 -38.98 -18.66
CA ARG A 363 7.96 -39.50 -20.04
C ARG A 363 9.41 -39.57 -20.53
N HIS A 364 10.28 -38.71 -20.01
CA HIS A 364 11.70 -38.66 -20.35
C HIS A 364 12.59 -39.43 -19.35
N GLY A 365 12.01 -40.13 -18.37
CA GLY A 365 12.77 -40.83 -17.33
C GLY A 365 13.52 -39.90 -16.37
N LEU A 366 13.08 -38.65 -16.24
CA LEU A 366 13.70 -37.61 -15.42
C LEU A 366 12.92 -37.37 -14.12
N PRO A 367 13.59 -36.89 -13.05
CA PRO A 367 12.92 -36.38 -11.85
C PRO A 367 11.95 -35.23 -12.17
N ARG A 368 10.85 -35.11 -11.41
CA ARG A 368 9.79 -34.12 -11.67
C ARG A 368 10.28 -32.66 -11.69
N HIS A 369 11.29 -32.32 -10.90
CA HIS A 369 11.87 -30.97 -10.86
C HIS A 369 12.54 -30.57 -12.18
N GLU A 370 13.08 -31.52 -12.96
CA GLU A 370 13.66 -31.22 -14.28
C GLU A 370 12.58 -30.78 -15.28
N GLY A 371 11.37 -31.31 -15.16
CA GLY A 371 10.22 -30.83 -15.93
C GLY A 371 9.88 -29.38 -15.62
N HIS A 372 9.93 -28.98 -14.35
CA HIS A 372 9.73 -27.58 -13.96
C HIS A 372 10.84 -26.66 -14.47
N ARG A 373 12.09 -27.11 -14.44
CA ARG A 373 13.23 -26.37 -15.02
C ARG A 373 13.06 -26.15 -16.52
N ALA A 374 12.68 -27.19 -17.28
CA ALA A 374 12.37 -27.06 -18.69
C ALA A 374 11.16 -26.12 -18.94
N GLY A 375 10.16 -26.19 -18.05
CA GLY A 375 9.03 -25.26 -18.07
C GLY A 375 9.40 -23.79 -17.87
N ALA A 376 10.46 -23.47 -17.13
CA ALA A 376 10.95 -22.09 -17.00
C ALA A 376 11.49 -21.55 -18.34
N ALA A 377 12.10 -22.40 -19.18
CA ALA A 377 12.50 -22.00 -20.53
C ALA A 377 11.28 -21.67 -21.42
N ALA A 378 10.23 -22.50 -21.35
CA ALA A 378 8.97 -22.25 -22.05
C ALA A 378 8.30 -20.92 -21.63
N VAL A 379 8.34 -20.57 -20.33
CA VAL A 379 7.88 -19.26 -19.84
C VAL A 379 8.60 -18.11 -20.55
N ARG A 380 9.92 -18.19 -20.67
CA ARG A 380 10.71 -17.13 -21.34
C ARG A 380 10.31 -16.98 -22.79
N GLU A 381 10.14 -18.09 -23.50
CA GLU A 381 9.67 -18.06 -24.89
C GLU A 381 8.26 -17.48 -25.01
N VAL A 382 7.32 -17.88 -24.17
CA VAL A 382 5.95 -17.35 -24.20
C VAL A 382 5.92 -15.84 -23.88
N VAL A 383 6.74 -15.35 -22.94
CA VAL A 383 6.86 -13.91 -22.66
C VAL A 383 7.46 -13.15 -23.85
N HIS A 384 8.51 -13.69 -24.48
CA HIS A 384 9.06 -13.12 -25.72
C HIS A 384 8.01 -13.05 -26.82
N GLY A 385 7.29 -14.16 -27.04
CA GLY A 385 6.23 -14.27 -28.03
C GLY A 385 5.07 -13.30 -27.80
N ALA A 386 4.65 -13.14 -26.56
CA ALA A 386 3.60 -12.20 -26.16
C ALA A 386 4.02 -10.76 -26.43
N LEU A 387 5.25 -10.39 -26.08
CA LEU A 387 5.76 -9.06 -26.37
C LEU A 387 5.94 -8.81 -27.88
N GLU A 388 6.43 -9.80 -28.63
CA GLU A 388 6.63 -9.71 -30.09
C GLU A 388 5.32 -9.57 -30.87
N ILE A 389 4.26 -10.28 -30.47
CA ILE A 389 2.95 -10.22 -31.13
C ILE A 389 2.15 -8.98 -30.72
N GLY A 390 2.58 -8.26 -29.67
CA GLY A 390 1.91 -7.05 -29.18
C GLY A 390 0.80 -7.30 -28.15
N LEU A 391 0.83 -8.43 -27.46
CA LEU A 391 -0.09 -8.73 -26.36
C LEU A 391 0.13 -7.75 -25.18
N ARG A 392 -0.96 -7.31 -24.55
CA ARG A 392 -0.91 -6.30 -23.47
C ARG A 392 -0.86 -6.94 -22.08
N HIS A 393 -1.61 -8.02 -21.87
CA HIS A 393 -1.67 -8.73 -20.58
C HIS A 393 -1.47 -10.24 -20.78
N LEU A 394 -0.53 -10.79 -20.00
CA LEU A 394 -0.28 -12.23 -19.91
C LEU A 394 -0.28 -12.64 -18.43
N THR A 395 -1.17 -13.55 -18.03
CA THR A 395 -1.21 -14.05 -16.65
C THR A 395 -0.85 -15.53 -16.60
N LEU A 396 0.15 -15.89 -15.78
CA LEU A 396 0.73 -17.23 -15.73
C LEU A 396 0.41 -17.92 -14.40
N TYR A 397 -0.16 -19.12 -14.44
CA TYR A 397 -0.44 -19.90 -13.23
C TYR A 397 0.80 -20.67 -12.75
N ALA A 398 1.66 -19.99 -11.97
CA ALA A 398 2.96 -20.53 -11.58
C ALA A 398 2.91 -21.45 -10.35
N PHE A 399 2.13 -21.07 -9.32
CA PHE A 399 1.96 -21.90 -8.12
C PHE A 399 0.59 -21.64 -7.49
N SER A 400 -0.20 -22.71 -7.30
CA SER A 400 -1.55 -22.65 -6.72
C SER A 400 -1.56 -22.94 -5.22
N THR A 401 -2.60 -22.48 -4.52
CA THR A 401 -2.86 -22.86 -3.12
C THR A 401 -3.00 -24.37 -2.92
N GLU A 402 -3.44 -25.11 -3.94
CA GLU A 402 -3.58 -26.56 -3.89
C GLU A 402 -2.24 -27.28 -4.06
N ASN A 403 -1.19 -26.61 -4.52
CA ASN A 403 0.13 -27.23 -4.68
C ASN A 403 0.84 -27.51 -3.36
N TRP A 404 0.41 -26.89 -2.25
CA TRP A 404 0.85 -27.25 -0.91
C TRP A 404 0.51 -28.69 -0.50
N LYS A 405 -0.40 -29.36 -1.21
CA LYS A 405 -0.73 -30.79 -0.99
C LYS A 405 0.26 -31.75 -1.64
N ARG A 406 1.22 -31.24 -2.42
CA ARG A 406 2.28 -32.06 -3.03
C ARG A 406 3.33 -32.44 -2.00
N ASP A 407 4.24 -33.31 -2.41
CA ASP A 407 5.40 -33.63 -1.61
C ASP A 407 6.21 -32.36 -1.24
N PRO A 408 6.68 -32.22 0.02
CA PRO A 408 7.43 -31.05 0.47
C PRO A 408 8.72 -30.79 -0.33
N GLU A 409 9.41 -31.83 -0.81
CA GLU A 409 10.62 -31.70 -1.61
C GLU A 409 10.30 -31.12 -2.99
N GLU A 410 9.24 -31.61 -3.64
CA GLU A 410 8.75 -31.05 -4.91
C GLU A 410 8.33 -29.59 -4.74
N THR A 411 7.65 -29.28 -3.63
CA THR A 411 7.21 -27.91 -3.33
C THR A 411 8.40 -26.98 -3.13
N GLY A 412 9.39 -27.40 -2.34
CA GLY A 412 10.63 -26.63 -2.13
C GLY A 412 11.37 -26.36 -3.44
N ALA A 413 11.51 -27.37 -4.30
CA ALA A 413 12.16 -27.22 -5.60
C ALA A 413 11.46 -26.22 -6.51
N ILE A 414 10.12 -26.17 -6.51
CA ILE A 414 9.36 -25.19 -7.28
C ILE A 414 9.57 -23.77 -6.74
N LEU A 415 9.53 -23.58 -5.42
CA LEU A 415 9.77 -22.27 -4.80
C LEU A 415 11.20 -21.77 -5.04
N ASP A 416 12.18 -22.67 -5.00
CA ASP A 416 13.58 -22.35 -5.31
C ASP A 416 13.76 -21.93 -6.78
N LEU A 417 13.09 -22.62 -7.71
CA LEU A 417 13.08 -22.24 -9.12
C LEU A 417 12.44 -20.87 -9.34
N LEU A 418 11.29 -20.60 -8.72
CA LEU A 418 10.64 -19.27 -8.79
C LEU A 418 11.56 -18.17 -8.27
N ARG A 419 12.28 -18.44 -7.18
CA ARG A 419 13.28 -17.50 -6.64
C ARG A 419 14.41 -17.25 -7.63
N GLN A 420 14.94 -18.30 -8.25
CA GLN A 420 16.02 -18.20 -9.25
C GLN A 420 15.58 -17.38 -10.47
N GLU A 421 14.42 -17.69 -11.05
CA GLU A 421 13.90 -16.99 -12.24
C GLU A 421 13.57 -15.51 -11.94
N THR A 422 12.98 -15.22 -10.78
CA THR A 422 12.64 -13.84 -10.39
C THR A 422 13.90 -13.01 -10.10
N ARG A 423 14.95 -13.65 -9.57
CA ARG A 423 16.25 -13.01 -9.32
C ARG A 423 17.01 -12.76 -10.61
N ALA A 424 17.10 -13.76 -11.49
CA ALA A 424 17.80 -13.67 -12.76
C ALA A 424 17.14 -12.67 -13.72
N TYR A 425 15.80 -12.62 -13.72
CA TYR A 425 14.99 -11.71 -14.52
C TYR A 425 15.48 -11.50 -15.96
N PRO A 426 15.29 -12.50 -16.84
CA PRO A 426 15.82 -12.46 -18.21
C PRO A 426 15.19 -11.38 -19.11
N PHE A 427 14.21 -10.62 -18.61
CA PHE A 427 13.48 -9.59 -19.34
C PHE A 427 13.93 -8.17 -18.97
N GLU A 428 15.10 -8.02 -18.34
CA GLU A 428 15.59 -6.73 -17.86
C GLU A 428 15.66 -5.65 -18.96
N ASP A 429 16.09 -6.01 -20.17
CA ASP A 429 16.23 -5.09 -21.30
C ASP A 429 14.95 -4.92 -22.15
N LEU A 430 13.85 -5.59 -21.78
CA LEU A 430 12.60 -5.63 -22.55
C LEU A 430 11.51 -4.76 -21.91
N ASP A 431 10.49 -4.34 -22.68
CA ASP A 431 9.35 -3.55 -22.16
C ASP A 431 8.30 -4.43 -21.47
N VAL A 432 8.73 -5.18 -20.44
CA VAL A 432 7.90 -6.13 -19.68
C VAL A 432 7.68 -5.68 -18.23
N ARG A 433 6.46 -5.29 -17.89
CA ARG A 433 6.03 -5.00 -16.51
C ARG A 433 5.69 -6.31 -15.79
N MET A 434 6.40 -6.63 -14.72
CA MET A 434 6.09 -7.79 -13.89
C MET A 434 5.09 -7.42 -12.81
N ARG A 435 4.17 -8.32 -12.49
CA ARG A 435 3.26 -8.22 -11.34
C ARG A 435 3.15 -9.57 -10.67
N TRP A 436 3.00 -9.59 -9.35
CA TRP A 436 2.71 -10.81 -8.61
C TRP A 436 1.22 -10.83 -8.23
N HIS A 437 0.58 -12.00 -8.31
CA HIS A 437 -0.78 -12.16 -7.82
C HIS A 437 -0.89 -13.42 -6.95
N GLY A 438 -1.38 -13.28 -5.72
CA GLY A 438 -1.49 -14.38 -4.77
C GLY A 438 -1.25 -13.97 -3.32
N ARG A 439 -0.92 -14.94 -2.46
CA ARG A 439 -0.76 -14.73 -1.01
C ARG A 439 0.70 -14.77 -0.58
N ALA A 440 1.09 -13.83 0.27
CA ALA A 440 2.36 -13.89 0.99
C ALA A 440 2.40 -15.05 2.00
N ASP A 441 1.24 -15.39 2.60
CA ASP A 441 1.14 -16.43 3.62
C ASP A 441 1.76 -17.76 3.17
N SER A 442 2.56 -18.37 4.03
CA SER A 442 3.28 -19.62 3.77
C SER A 442 4.38 -19.56 2.70
N LEU A 443 4.52 -18.46 1.95
CA LEU A 443 5.70 -18.26 1.11
C LEU A 443 6.91 -17.86 1.96
N PRO A 444 8.13 -18.29 1.60
CA PRO A 444 9.34 -17.76 2.19
C PRO A 444 9.42 -16.24 2.01
N GLN A 445 9.70 -15.51 3.08
CA GLN A 445 9.73 -14.04 3.07
C GLN A 445 10.70 -13.48 2.01
N ASP A 446 11.84 -14.14 1.81
CA ASP A 446 12.83 -13.73 0.83
C ASP A 446 12.34 -13.82 -0.62
N LEU A 447 11.40 -14.74 -0.91
CA LEU A 447 10.73 -14.83 -2.20
C LEU A 447 9.67 -13.73 -2.34
N VAL A 448 8.91 -13.43 -1.29
CA VAL A 448 7.93 -12.32 -1.27
C VAL A 448 8.63 -10.99 -1.54
N ASP A 449 9.71 -10.69 -0.83
CA ASP A 449 10.49 -9.46 -1.01
C ASP A 449 11.02 -9.32 -2.44
N LEU A 450 11.43 -10.44 -3.04
CA LEU A 450 11.94 -10.50 -4.41
C LEU A 450 10.84 -10.24 -5.45
N LEU A 451 9.65 -10.83 -5.26
CA LEU A 451 8.47 -10.60 -6.10
C LEU A 451 8.04 -9.13 -6.04
N ASP A 452 7.93 -8.55 -4.84
CA ASP A 452 7.56 -7.15 -4.65
C ASP A 452 8.61 -6.18 -5.22
N MET A 453 9.89 -6.48 -5.03
CA MET A 453 10.97 -5.72 -5.64
C MET A 453 10.87 -5.74 -7.16
N ARG A 454 10.56 -6.89 -7.77
CA ARG A 454 10.44 -7.01 -9.22
C ARG A 454 9.22 -6.28 -9.77
N GLU A 455 8.08 -6.36 -9.09
CA GLU A 455 6.90 -5.59 -9.45
C GLU A 455 7.16 -4.08 -9.39
N ARG A 456 7.78 -3.59 -8.32
CA ARG A 456 8.12 -2.16 -8.18
C ARG A 456 9.12 -1.68 -9.23
N SER A 457 10.19 -2.44 -9.49
CA SER A 457 11.25 -2.04 -10.44
C SER A 457 10.81 -2.01 -11.90
N THR A 458 9.68 -2.65 -12.23
CA THR A 458 9.18 -2.78 -13.61
C THR A 458 7.86 -2.03 -13.84
N ARG A 459 7.36 -1.30 -12.83
CA ARG A 459 6.02 -0.69 -12.81
C ARG A 459 5.73 0.30 -13.95
N ASP A 460 6.76 1.00 -14.44
CA ASP A 460 6.64 2.05 -15.45
C ASP A 460 6.75 1.50 -16.90
N ARG A 461 6.90 0.18 -17.05
CA ARG A 461 6.93 -0.50 -18.35
C ARG A 461 5.53 -0.64 -18.91
N THR A 462 5.40 -0.45 -20.22
CA THR A 462 4.10 -0.30 -20.90
C THR A 462 3.88 -1.28 -22.04
N GLY A 463 4.86 -2.11 -22.39
CA GLY A 463 4.80 -3.04 -23.52
C GLY A 463 3.86 -4.21 -23.22
N LEU A 464 4.29 -5.10 -22.34
CA LEU A 464 3.55 -6.27 -21.87
C LEU A 464 3.49 -6.28 -20.34
N THR A 465 2.30 -6.48 -19.77
CA THR A 465 2.15 -6.77 -18.33
C THR A 465 2.09 -8.28 -18.13
N VAL A 466 3.10 -8.84 -17.47
CA VAL A 466 3.15 -10.25 -17.08
C VAL A 466 2.78 -10.36 -15.61
N THR A 467 1.62 -10.95 -15.33
CA THR A 467 1.18 -11.25 -13.97
C THR A 467 1.50 -12.71 -13.65
N THR A 468 2.35 -12.94 -12.66
CA THR A 468 2.69 -14.28 -12.20
C THR A 468 1.85 -14.62 -10.98
N CYS A 469 0.99 -15.63 -11.11
CA CYS A 469 0.16 -16.11 -10.02
C CYS A 469 0.95 -17.11 -9.15
N VAL A 470 1.41 -16.68 -7.97
CA VAL A 470 2.20 -17.48 -7.01
C VAL A 470 1.45 -17.54 -5.70
N ASN A 471 1.20 -18.76 -5.22
CA ASN A 471 0.33 -19.04 -4.09
C ASN A 471 -1.07 -18.42 -4.28
N TYR A 472 -1.62 -18.62 -5.48
CA TYR A 472 -2.91 -18.07 -5.89
C TYR A 472 -4.01 -19.15 -5.89
N GLY A 473 -5.18 -18.78 -5.38
CA GLY A 473 -6.41 -19.55 -5.51
C GLY A 473 -7.60 -18.61 -5.70
N GLY A 474 -8.38 -18.80 -6.77
CA GLY A 474 -9.47 -17.88 -7.12
C GLY A 474 -10.62 -17.82 -6.13
N ARG A 475 -11.02 -18.96 -5.55
CA ARG A 475 -12.00 -18.99 -4.45
C ARG A 475 -11.53 -18.19 -3.23
N ASP A 476 -10.25 -18.24 -2.93
CA ASP A 476 -9.64 -17.53 -1.82
C ASP A 476 -9.50 -16.02 -2.12
N GLU A 477 -9.21 -15.64 -3.37
CA GLU A 477 -9.35 -14.26 -3.84
C GLU A 477 -10.76 -13.72 -3.65
N ILE A 478 -11.78 -14.43 -4.15
CA ILE A 478 -13.20 -14.06 -4.00
C ILE A 478 -13.57 -13.93 -2.52
N ALA A 479 -13.16 -14.89 -1.68
CA ALA A 479 -13.44 -14.86 -0.25
C ALA A 479 -12.79 -13.65 0.45
N ARG A 480 -11.56 -13.28 0.08
CA ARG A 480 -10.90 -12.08 0.61
C ARG A 480 -11.58 -10.80 0.17
N THR A 481 -12.00 -10.72 -1.10
CA THR A 481 -12.73 -9.57 -1.63
C THR A 481 -14.08 -9.41 -0.93
N ALA A 482 -14.83 -10.50 -0.77
CA ALA A 482 -16.06 -10.49 0.01
C ALA A 482 -15.83 -10.06 1.47
N ALA A 483 -14.75 -10.53 2.11
CA ALA A 483 -14.39 -10.10 3.45
C ALA A 483 -13.99 -8.61 3.51
N ALA A 484 -13.32 -8.08 2.49
CA ALA A 484 -12.98 -6.66 2.39
C ALA A 484 -14.25 -5.80 2.23
N LEU A 485 -15.15 -6.18 1.33
CA LEU A 485 -16.47 -5.53 1.15
C LEU A 485 -17.28 -5.57 2.45
N ALA A 486 -17.36 -6.72 3.12
CA ALA A 486 -18.06 -6.86 4.40
C ALA A 486 -17.49 -5.93 5.48
N ARG A 487 -16.16 -5.73 5.52
CA ARG A 487 -15.55 -4.74 6.43
C ARG A 487 -15.96 -3.32 6.08
N GLN A 488 -16.07 -2.98 4.79
CA GLN A 488 -16.52 -1.67 4.35
C GLN A 488 -17.99 -1.40 4.66
N VAL A 489 -18.86 -2.39 4.41
CA VAL A 489 -20.28 -2.37 4.83
C VAL A 489 -20.41 -2.17 6.32
N ARG A 490 -19.68 -2.96 7.12
CA ARG A 490 -19.70 -2.84 8.59
C ARG A 490 -19.21 -1.48 9.08
N SER A 491 -18.31 -0.82 8.34
CA SER A 491 -17.84 0.53 8.65
C SER A 491 -18.75 1.65 8.12
N GLY A 492 -19.90 1.32 7.53
CA GLY A 492 -20.84 2.29 6.95
C GLY A 492 -20.36 2.98 5.67
N ARG A 493 -19.25 2.53 5.08
CA ARG A 493 -18.68 3.09 3.84
C ARG A 493 -19.35 2.58 2.56
N LEU A 494 -20.00 1.42 2.62
CA LEU A 494 -20.76 0.85 1.52
C LEU A 494 -22.15 0.43 2.02
N ASP A 495 -23.16 0.73 1.21
CA ASP A 495 -24.50 0.18 1.38
C ASP A 495 -24.52 -1.23 0.76
N PRO A 496 -24.83 -2.29 1.54
CA PRO A 496 -24.86 -3.66 1.02
C PRO A 496 -25.85 -3.85 -0.12
N ASP A 497 -26.94 -3.06 -0.18
CA ASP A 497 -27.95 -3.15 -1.23
C ASP A 497 -27.48 -2.54 -2.56
N LEU A 498 -26.39 -1.78 -2.54
CA LEU A 498 -25.80 -1.14 -3.72
C LEU A 498 -24.58 -1.88 -4.28
N ILE A 499 -24.12 -2.96 -3.63
CA ILE A 499 -22.94 -3.72 -4.09
C ILE A 499 -23.26 -4.47 -5.38
N GLY A 500 -22.62 -4.07 -6.49
CA GLY A 500 -22.70 -4.74 -7.78
C GLY A 500 -21.40 -5.43 -8.21
N GLU A 501 -21.40 -5.96 -9.44
CA GLU A 501 -20.22 -6.59 -10.04
C GLU A 501 -19.04 -5.62 -10.16
N LYS A 502 -19.31 -4.34 -10.46
CA LYS A 502 -18.29 -3.30 -10.56
C LYS A 502 -17.60 -3.06 -9.21
N ASP A 503 -18.38 -2.91 -8.13
CA ASP A 503 -17.85 -2.73 -6.79
C ASP A 503 -17.01 -3.96 -6.39
N PHE A 504 -17.49 -5.16 -6.71
CA PHE A 504 -16.73 -6.38 -6.46
C PHE A 504 -15.38 -6.38 -7.20
N ALA A 505 -15.37 -6.02 -8.48
CA ALA A 505 -14.15 -5.95 -9.29
C ALA A 505 -13.14 -4.91 -8.75
N GLU A 506 -13.60 -3.74 -8.32
CA GLU A 506 -12.76 -2.70 -7.71
C GLU A 506 -12.12 -3.12 -6.37
N HIS A 507 -12.73 -4.09 -5.69
CA HIS A 507 -12.23 -4.66 -4.42
C HIS A 507 -11.44 -5.96 -4.58
N LEU A 508 -11.20 -6.42 -5.81
CA LEU A 508 -10.24 -7.49 -6.07
C LEU A 508 -8.83 -7.02 -5.68
N PRO A 509 -7.91 -7.93 -5.30
CA PRO A 509 -6.53 -7.55 -5.01
C PRO A 509 -5.80 -6.88 -6.19
N ARG A 510 -6.29 -7.11 -7.41
CA ARG A 510 -5.77 -6.58 -8.68
C ARG A 510 -6.92 -5.98 -9.50
N PRO A 511 -7.48 -4.82 -9.09
CA PRO A 511 -8.67 -4.26 -9.72
C PRO A 511 -8.41 -3.70 -11.13
N ASP A 512 -7.14 -3.44 -11.47
CA ASP A 512 -6.69 -2.99 -12.79
C ASP A 512 -6.37 -4.15 -13.76
N MET A 513 -6.58 -5.41 -13.36
CA MET A 513 -6.45 -6.56 -14.25
C MET A 513 -7.70 -6.64 -15.15
N PRO A 514 -7.55 -6.60 -16.49
CA PRO A 514 -8.68 -6.76 -17.38
C PRO A 514 -9.23 -8.20 -17.34
N ASP A 515 -10.46 -8.37 -17.81
CA ASP A 515 -11.02 -9.70 -18.06
C ASP A 515 -10.12 -10.52 -18.97
N VAL A 516 -10.10 -11.83 -18.76
CA VAL A 516 -9.36 -12.79 -19.58
C VAL A 516 -10.17 -13.05 -20.85
N ASP A 517 -9.60 -12.73 -22.00
CA ASP A 517 -10.20 -13.05 -23.30
C ASP A 517 -9.97 -14.51 -23.68
N LEU A 518 -8.76 -15.02 -23.41
CA LEU A 518 -8.32 -16.37 -23.76
C LEU A 518 -7.65 -17.03 -22.57
N LEU A 519 -8.24 -18.12 -22.08
CA LEU A 519 -7.62 -19.00 -21.10
C LEU A 519 -7.06 -20.23 -21.82
N TRP A 520 -5.75 -20.28 -21.92
CA TRP A 520 -5.02 -21.40 -22.52
C TRP A 520 -4.50 -22.35 -21.46
N ARG A 521 -4.71 -23.65 -21.65
CA ARG A 521 -4.15 -24.70 -20.79
C ARG A 521 -3.49 -25.81 -21.60
N THR A 522 -2.29 -26.20 -21.17
CA THR A 522 -1.50 -27.29 -21.73
C THR A 522 -1.75 -28.62 -21.01
N GLY A 523 -1.16 -29.72 -21.49
CA GLY A 523 -1.16 -31.03 -20.82
C GLY A 523 -2.46 -31.83 -20.95
N ASN A 524 -3.31 -31.49 -21.92
CA ASN A 524 -4.56 -32.18 -22.28
C ASN A 524 -5.67 -32.21 -21.20
N GLU A 525 -5.57 -31.38 -20.17
CA GLU A 525 -6.57 -31.32 -19.09
C GLU A 525 -7.58 -30.21 -19.38
N GLN A 526 -8.88 -30.54 -19.39
CA GLN A 526 -9.96 -29.59 -19.74
C GLN A 526 -10.67 -29.03 -18.50
N ARG A 527 -9.96 -28.21 -17.72
CA ARG A 527 -10.53 -27.50 -16.56
C ARG A 527 -9.76 -26.20 -16.29
N THR A 528 -10.40 -25.25 -15.61
CA THR A 528 -9.76 -23.98 -15.22
C THR A 528 -9.00 -24.06 -13.90
N SER A 529 -9.20 -25.12 -13.11
CA SER A 529 -8.42 -25.39 -11.88
C SER A 529 -8.38 -24.21 -10.89
N ASN A 530 -9.51 -23.52 -10.66
CA ASN A 530 -9.57 -22.38 -9.73
C ASN A 530 -8.74 -21.15 -10.15
N PHE A 531 -8.32 -21.09 -11.42
CA PHE A 531 -7.54 -19.99 -11.96
C PHE A 531 -8.44 -18.86 -12.47
N LEU A 532 -8.30 -17.66 -11.89
CA LEU A 532 -9.00 -16.43 -12.27
C LEU A 532 -10.52 -16.61 -12.49
N PRO A 533 -11.27 -17.25 -11.57
CA PRO A 533 -12.69 -17.56 -11.79
C PRO A 533 -13.56 -16.31 -11.99
N TRP A 534 -13.15 -15.16 -11.45
CA TRP A 534 -13.83 -13.89 -11.70
C TRP A 534 -13.47 -13.33 -13.09
N GLN A 535 -12.17 -13.11 -13.33
CA GLN A 535 -11.67 -12.46 -14.54
C GLN A 535 -11.87 -13.33 -15.79
N ALA A 536 -11.95 -14.66 -15.65
CA ALA A 536 -12.11 -15.60 -16.75
C ALA A 536 -13.55 -16.11 -16.94
N ALA A 537 -14.54 -15.49 -16.30
CA ALA A 537 -15.94 -15.90 -16.38
C ALA A 537 -16.46 -15.97 -17.84
N TYR A 538 -15.98 -15.07 -18.70
CA TYR A 538 -16.32 -14.98 -20.12
C TYR A 538 -15.18 -15.36 -21.07
N ALA A 539 -14.09 -15.93 -20.53
CA ALA A 539 -12.93 -16.28 -21.33
C ALA A 539 -13.23 -17.39 -22.33
N GLU A 540 -12.66 -17.28 -23.52
CA GLU A 540 -12.57 -18.41 -24.42
C GLU A 540 -11.58 -19.43 -23.88
N LEU A 541 -11.99 -20.70 -23.82
CA LEU A 541 -11.15 -21.77 -23.32
C LEU A 541 -10.44 -22.48 -24.48
N HIS A 542 -9.10 -22.55 -24.40
CA HIS A 542 -8.27 -23.25 -25.36
C HIS A 542 -7.41 -24.30 -24.66
N PHE A 543 -7.56 -25.56 -25.05
CA PHE A 543 -6.85 -26.68 -24.44
C PHE A 543 -5.95 -27.35 -25.48
N THR A 544 -4.66 -27.49 -25.15
CA THR A 544 -3.69 -28.17 -26.02
C THR A 544 -3.18 -29.47 -25.39
N PRO A 545 -2.88 -30.50 -26.21
CA PRO A 545 -2.43 -31.78 -25.71
C PRO A 545 -0.95 -31.77 -25.26
N ASP A 546 -0.15 -30.85 -25.80
CA ASP A 546 1.29 -30.73 -25.55
C ASP A 546 1.56 -30.37 -24.08
N HIS A 547 2.65 -30.90 -23.51
CA HIS A 547 3.06 -30.55 -22.15
C HIS A 547 3.79 -29.21 -22.16
N TRP A 548 3.66 -28.45 -21.06
CA TRP A 548 4.28 -27.12 -20.94
C TRP A 548 5.78 -27.07 -21.31
N PRO A 549 6.64 -28.05 -20.96
CA PRO A 549 8.05 -27.99 -21.36
C PRO A 549 8.32 -28.09 -22.87
N ASP A 550 7.37 -28.57 -23.67
CA ASP A 550 7.49 -28.66 -25.13
C ASP A 550 6.96 -27.40 -25.84
N VAL A 551 6.38 -26.46 -25.08
CA VAL A 551 5.76 -25.24 -25.60
C VAL A 551 6.79 -24.15 -25.86
N ASP A 552 6.60 -23.41 -26.95
CA ASP A 552 7.31 -22.16 -27.21
C ASP A 552 6.37 -21.02 -27.67
N ARG A 553 6.94 -19.89 -28.11
CA ARG A 553 6.17 -18.73 -28.55
C ARG A 553 5.22 -18.99 -29.72
N ARG A 554 5.52 -19.97 -30.58
CA ARG A 554 4.70 -20.31 -31.74
C ARG A 554 3.39 -20.96 -31.31
N ASP A 555 3.40 -21.70 -30.22
CA ASP A 555 2.17 -22.24 -29.61
C ASP A 555 1.26 -21.13 -29.09
N LEU A 556 1.83 -20.12 -28.41
CA LEU A 556 1.08 -18.93 -28.01
C LEU A 556 0.46 -18.25 -29.23
N TRP A 557 1.25 -18.02 -30.29
CA TRP A 557 0.76 -17.38 -31.51
C TRP A 557 -0.36 -18.20 -32.17
N ARG A 558 -0.23 -19.54 -32.20
CA ARG A 558 -1.29 -20.43 -32.70
C ARG A 558 -2.57 -20.32 -31.87
N ALA A 559 -2.45 -20.31 -30.53
CA ALA A 559 -3.60 -20.17 -29.63
C ALA A 559 -4.31 -18.82 -29.86
N VAL A 560 -3.55 -17.72 -29.99
CA VAL A 560 -4.10 -16.40 -30.28
C VAL A 560 -4.74 -16.35 -31.67
N VAL A 561 -4.12 -16.93 -32.70
CA VAL A 561 -4.70 -17.02 -34.04
C VAL A 561 -6.01 -17.81 -34.01
N GLU A 562 -6.08 -18.91 -33.27
CA GLU A 562 -7.30 -19.70 -33.14
C GLU A 562 -8.43 -18.88 -32.48
N TYR A 563 -8.13 -18.12 -31.42
CA TYR A 563 -9.07 -17.15 -30.82
C TYR A 563 -9.59 -16.16 -31.87
N THR A 564 -8.73 -15.64 -32.76
CA THR A 564 -9.17 -14.69 -33.81
C THR A 564 -10.07 -15.28 -34.89
N ARG A 565 -10.07 -16.62 -35.06
CA ARG A 565 -10.87 -17.30 -36.08
C ARG A 565 -12.31 -17.54 -35.63
N ARG A 566 -12.57 -17.53 -34.33
CA ARG A 566 -13.92 -17.78 -33.80
C ARG A 566 -14.76 -16.53 -33.96
N GLN A 567 -15.93 -16.66 -34.59
CA GLN A 567 -16.89 -15.57 -34.67
C GLN A 567 -17.36 -15.25 -33.24
N ARG A 568 -17.13 -14.02 -32.78
CA ARG A 568 -17.67 -13.54 -31.50
C ARG A 568 -19.19 -13.66 -31.53
N ARG A 569 -19.74 -14.70 -30.89
CA ARG A 569 -21.15 -14.75 -30.53
C ARG A 569 -21.33 -13.88 -29.30
N HIS A 570 -21.28 -12.58 -29.48
CA HIS A 570 -21.76 -11.67 -28.44
C HIS A 570 -23.26 -11.95 -28.25
N GLY A 571 -23.71 -12.15 -27.03
CA GLY A 571 -25.11 -12.37 -26.66
C GLY A 571 -26.03 -11.17 -26.94
N ALA A 572 -25.67 -10.26 -27.85
CA ALA A 572 -26.56 -9.27 -28.40
C ALA A 572 -27.28 -9.88 -29.60
N ALA A 573 -28.60 -10.06 -29.49
CA ALA A 573 -29.45 -10.40 -30.62
C ALA A 573 -29.12 -9.50 -31.82
N GLU A 574 -28.98 -10.09 -33.00
CA GLU A 574 -28.86 -9.35 -34.26
C GLU A 574 -29.99 -8.30 -34.34
N PRO A 575 -29.70 -7.02 -34.61
CA PRO A 575 -30.74 -6.07 -34.89
C PRO A 575 -31.48 -6.55 -36.13
N ALA A 576 -32.80 -6.75 -36.02
CA ALA A 576 -33.64 -7.08 -37.16
C ALA A 576 -33.36 -6.09 -38.31
N PRO A 577 -33.27 -6.56 -39.57
CA PRO A 577 -32.94 -5.70 -40.70
C PRO A 577 -33.95 -4.56 -40.78
N ARG A 578 -33.45 -3.32 -40.67
CA ARG A 578 -34.26 -2.11 -40.90
C ARG A 578 -34.84 -2.18 -42.31
N ALA A 579 -36.16 -2.15 -42.41
CA ALA A 579 -36.86 -2.00 -43.68
C ALA A 579 -36.35 -0.73 -44.40
N PRO A 580 -36.18 -0.77 -45.73
CA PRO A 580 -35.64 0.36 -46.48
C PRO A 580 -36.57 1.57 -46.36
N ALA A 581 -36.02 2.68 -45.91
CA ALA A 581 -36.70 3.97 -45.89
C ALA A 581 -37.04 4.38 -47.32
N THR A 582 -38.33 4.51 -47.62
CA THR A 582 -38.84 5.14 -48.83
C THR A 582 -38.38 6.59 -48.90
N ALA A 583 -37.62 6.93 -49.94
CA ALA A 583 -37.24 8.31 -50.22
C ALA A 583 -38.47 9.19 -50.51
N PRO A 584 -38.49 10.46 -50.09
CA PRO A 584 -39.53 11.39 -50.49
C PRO A 584 -39.40 11.70 -51.98
N ARG A 585 -40.49 11.56 -52.73
CA ARG A 585 -40.59 12.09 -54.10
C ARG A 585 -40.93 13.57 -54.00
N ASP A 586 -39.97 14.41 -54.33
CA ASP A 586 -40.22 15.79 -54.72
C ASP A 586 -40.83 15.84 -56.13
N GLY A 587 -41.94 16.57 -56.25
CA GLY A 587 -42.31 17.37 -57.41
C GLY A 587 -42.89 16.70 -58.66
N ALA A 588 -44.22 16.77 -58.81
CA ALA A 588 -44.92 17.46 -59.91
C ALA A 588 -46.41 17.56 -59.60
#